data_AF-A0A972QVY8-F1
#
_entry.id   AF-A0A972QVY8-F1
#
_cell.length_a   1.000
_cell.length_b   1.000
_cell.length_c   1.000
_cell.angle_alpha   90.00
_cell.angle_beta   90.00
_cell.angle_gamma   90.00
#
_symmetry.space_group_name_H-M   'P 1'
#
loop_
_entity.id
_entity.type
_entity.pdbx_description
1 polymer ?
#
loop_
_entity_poly.entity_id
_entity_poly.type
_entity_poly.pdbx_seq_one_letter_code
_entity_poly.pdbx_strand_id
1 'polypeptide(L)'
;MKRLFLVLIIMGMLLVGCDEGISQEDYDEVLIQLSATNAEVQFLEEEMSEADTEIQELKEELNNATHDLNDRIDSLESELNSVNDRIDSLESASNPLKNPKPSPKSLPLSMVSIPGGTFQMGSDEHYENECPVHSVTLSPFNMSVYEVAYSQWIEVRNWGDSNGYSFNMPGDMGSEDYSGGTQDENHPVTTMWYDTVLWCNALSEMEGRTPCYYTSADRYEVYRSGTIDIQNDWVKWEADGYRLPTEAEWEYACRANTTTKYNLGIYLDSNDANFGAHENGTTPVGSYVPNNWGLYDMHGNVSEWCWDWYDEEY
;
A
#
# COMPACT_ATOMS: atom_id res chain seq x y z
N MET A 1 24.48 31.55 53.60
CA MET A 1 23.66 32.66 54.15
C MET A 1 23.57 32.67 55.68
N LYS A 2 23.34 31.54 56.38
CA LYS A 2 23.24 31.51 57.86
C LYS A 2 24.53 31.89 58.62
N ARG A 3 25.72 31.43 58.18
CA ARG A 3 27.03 31.87 58.73
C ARG A 3 27.26 33.38 58.63
N LEU A 4 26.90 33.98 57.49
CA LEU A 4 27.03 35.43 57.28
C LEU A 4 26.06 36.20 58.21
N PHE A 5 24.86 35.67 58.42
CA PHE A 5 23.85 36.30 59.26
C PHE A 5 24.20 36.23 60.76
N LEU A 6 24.73 35.11 61.24
CA LEU A 6 25.18 34.97 62.64
C LEU A 6 26.45 35.79 62.92
N VAL A 7 27.40 35.81 61.99
CA VAL A 7 28.60 36.68 62.08
C VAL A 7 28.23 38.16 62.02
N LEU A 8 27.24 38.56 61.21
CA LEU A 8 26.73 39.93 61.15
C LEU A 8 25.96 40.33 62.42
N ILE A 9 25.22 39.41 63.05
CA ILE A 9 24.58 39.65 64.35
C ILE A 9 25.64 39.82 65.44
N ILE A 10 26.69 39.00 65.45
CA ILE A 10 27.79 39.07 66.44
C ILE A 10 28.67 40.31 66.21
N MET A 11 29.02 40.65 64.96
CA MET A 11 29.66 41.93 64.62
C MET A 11 28.77 43.11 64.97
N GLY A 12 27.45 42.99 64.78
CA GLY A 12 26.48 44.01 65.17
C GLY A 12 26.43 44.21 66.69
N MET A 13 26.44 43.13 67.48
CA MET A 13 26.48 43.20 68.95
C MET A 13 27.84 43.71 69.48
N LEU A 14 28.96 43.38 68.82
CA LEU A 14 30.29 43.91 69.13
C LEU A 14 30.47 45.38 68.70
N LEU A 15 29.84 45.82 67.61
CA LEU A 15 29.90 47.21 67.11
C LEU A 15 28.94 48.16 67.85
N VAL A 16 27.87 47.64 68.46
CA VAL A 16 26.91 48.44 69.26
C VAL A 16 27.33 48.52 70.75
N GLY A 17 28.30 47.71 71.19
CA GLY A 17 28.83 47.65 72.56
C GLY A 17 29.82 48.76 72.95
N CYS A 18 29.58 50.01 72.56
CA CYS A 18 30.17 51.17 73.23
C CYS A 18 29.04 51.96 73.93
N ASP A 19 28.52 51.46 75.06
CA ASP A 19 28.27 52.30 76.26
C ASP A 19 27.67 51.62 77.50
N GLU A 20 27.24 50.34 77.50
CA GLU A 20 26.81 49.66 78.74
C GLU A 20 27.33 48.21 78.83
N GLY A 21 27.95 47.87 79.97
CA GLY A 21 28.72 46.63 80.15
C GLY A 21 27.86 45.37 80.15
N ILE A 22 28.07 44.51 79.16
CA ILE A 22 27.54 43.13 79.09
C ILE A 22 28.10 42.34 80.29
N SER A 23 27.26 41.55 80.98
CA SER A 23 27.71 40.69 82.08
C SER A 23 28.52 39.50 81.55
N GLN A 24 29.52 39.04 82.30
CA GLN A 24 30.34 37.89 81.89
C GLN A 24 29.49 36.62 81.66
N GLU A 25 28.37 36.49 82.39
CA GLU A 25 27.46 35.35 82.31
C GLU A 25 26.68 35.33 80.97
N ASP A 26 26.22 36.48 80.49
CA ASP A 26 25.57 36.61 79.17
C ASP A 26 26.56 36.33 78.02
N TYR A 27 27.83 36.73 78.20
CA TYR A 27 28.89 36.44 77.23
C TYR A 27 29.19 34.93 77.14
N ASP A 28 29.26 34.25 78.29
CA ASP A 28 29.52 32.81 78.36
C ASP A 28 28.35 32.00 77.79
N GLU A 29 27.09 32.42 78.00
CA GLU A 29 25.90 31.78 77.41
C GLU A 29 25.90 31.87 75.87
N VAL A 30 26.23 33.04 75.32
CA VAL A 30 26.37 33.23 73.86
C VAL A 30 27.48 32.36 73.29
N LEU A 31 28.61 32.22 73.99
CA LEU A 31 29.70 31.34 73.55
C LEU A 31 29.29 29.87 73.54
N ILE A 32 28.51 29.41 74.53
CA ILE A 32 27.98 28.04 74.57
C ILE A 32 27.04 27.80 73.38
N GLN A 33 26.09 28.70 73.14
CA GLN A 33 25.17 28.58 72.00
C GLN A 33 25.89 28.60 70.65
N LEU A 34 26.92 29.46 70.51
CA LEU A 34 27.76 29.51 69.32
C LEU A 34 28.55 28.22 69.11
N SER A 35 29.08 27.63 70.19
CA SER A 35 29.81 26.36 70.12
C SER A 35 28.90 25.19 69.72
N ALA A 36 27.68 25.12 70.25
CA ALA A 36 26.69 24.12 69.89
C ALA A 36 26.25 24.25 68.42
N THR A 37 25.98 25.50 67.97
CA THR A 37 25.61 25.78 66.58
C THR A 37 26.75 25.42 65.62
N ASN A 38 28.00 25.70 65.98
CA ASN A 38 29.15 25.32 65.15
C ASN A 38 29.32 23.80 65.04
N ALA A 39 29.07 23.06 66.12
CA ALA A 39 29.11 21.60 66.09
C ALA A 39 28.01 21.00 65.19
N GLU A 40 26.78 21.53 65.26
CA GLU A 40 25.70 21.13 64.33
C GLU A 40 26.03 21.44 62.88
N VAL A 41 26.63 22.59 62.60
CA VAL A 41 27.05 22.94 61.22
C VAL A 41 28.15 22.01 60.72
N GLN A 42 29.14 21.67 61.55
CA GLN A 42 30.18 20.72 61.17
C GLN A 42 29.60 19.34 60.84
N PHE A 43 28.65 18.86 61.66
CA PHE A 43 27.96 17.60 61.41
C PHE A 43 27.20 17.61 60.07
N LEU A 44 26.46 18.70 59.79
CA LEU A 44 25.74 18.83 58.51
C LEU A 44 26.69 18.99 57.32
N GLU A 45 27.86 19.62 57.49
CA GLU A 45 28.89 19.72 56.44
C GLU A 45 29.48 18.33 56.11
N GLU A 46 29.65 17.46 57.12
CA GLU A 46 30.07 16.07 56.92
C GLU A 46 28.99 15.23 56.21
N GLU A 47 27.73 15.28 56.66
CA GLU A 47 26.61 14.58 55.99
C GLU A 47 26.43 15.04 54.54
N MET A 48 26.58 16.34 54.26
CA MET A 48 26.54 16.86 52.89
C MET A 48 27.70 16.34 52.05
N SER A 49 28.90 16.21 52.62
CA SER A 49 30.06 15.66 51.92
C SER A 49 29.90 14.17 51.59
N GLU A 50 29.29 13.40 52.47
CA GLU A 50 28.96 11.99 52.22
C GLU A 50 27.91 11.86 51.11
N ALA A 51 26.83 12.64 51.19
CA ALA A 51 25.79 12.67 50.16
C ALA A 51 26.33 13.11 48.79
N ASP A 52 27.23 14.11 48.74
CA ASP A 52 27.88 14.53 47.50
C ASP A 52 28.72 13.40 46.89
N THR A 53 29.37 12.58 47.72
CA THR A 53 30.16 11.43 47.25
C THR A 53 29.26 10.36 46.64
N GLU A 54 28.16 10.00 47.32
CA GLU A 54 27.19 9.02 46.82
C GLU A 54 26.53 9.48 45.51
N ILE A 55 26.24 10.78 45.39
CA ILE A 55 25.71 11.37 44.15
C ILE A 55 26.72 11.25 42.99
N GLN A 56 28.03 11.38 43.23
CA GLN A 56 29.03 11.22 42.18
C GLN A 56 29.13 9.77 41.71
N GLU A 57 29.10 8.81 42.65
CA GLU A 57 29.13 7.38 42.32
C GLU A 57 27.90 6.98 41.49
N LEU A 58 26.70 7.39 41.91
CA LEU A 58 25.46 7.14 41.16
C LEU A 58 25.46 7.77 39.77
N LYS A 59 26.08 8.95 39.62
CA LYS A 59 26.23 9.59 38.29
C LYS A 59 27.16 8.80 37.39
N GLU A 60 28.25 8.25 37.93
CA GLU A 60 29.19 7.44 37.17
C GLU A 60 28.54 6.11 36.74
N GLU A 61 27.80 5.45 37.65
CA GLU A 61 27.02 4.25 37.33
C GLU A 61 25.98 4.53 36.23
N LEU A 62 25.24 5.64 36.33
CA LEU A 62 24.24 6.03 35.34
C LEU A 62 24.88 6.31 33.96
N ASN A 63 26.03 6.97 33.93
CA ASN A 63 26.76 7.22 32.68
C ASN A 63 27.24 5.92 32.04
N ASN A 64 27.78 4.99 32.83
CA ASN A 64 28.21 3.69 32.34
C ASN A 64 27.04 2.86 31.80
N ALA A 65 25.92 2.83 32.51
CA ALA A 65 24.70 2.15 32.06
C ALA A 65 24.14 2.76 30.77
N THR A 66 24.19 4.08 30.63
CA THR A 66 23.76 4.78 29.42
C THR A 66 24.65 4.42 28.22
N HIS A 67 25.96 4.31 28.45
CA HIS A 67 26.90 3.91 27.40
C HIS A 67 26.65 2.47 26.92
N ASP A 68 26.49 1.52 27.84
CA ASP A 68 26.14 0.12 27.49
C ASP A 68 24.83 0.02 26.71
N LEU A 69 23.83 0.83 27.07
CA LEU A 69 22.56 0.86 26.37
C LEU A 69 22.73 1.35 24.91
N ASN A 70 23.54 2.39 24.70
CA ASN A 70 23.80 2.93 23.37
C ASN A 70 24.57 1.92 22.50
N ASP A 71 25.58 1.24 23.06
CA ASP A 71 26.32 0.21 22.33
C ASP A 71 25.39 -0.94 21.89
N ARG A 72 24.42 -1.30 22.73
CA ARG A 72 23.39 -2.30 22.41
C ARG A 72 22.43 -1.81 21.33
N ILE A 73 22.06 -0.54 21.34
CA ILE A 73 21.23 0.07 20.28
C ILE A 73 21.98 0.00 18.95
N ASP A 74 23.23 0.44 18.90
CA ASP A 74 24.06 0.41 17.69
C ASP A 74 24.20 -1.03 17.13
N SER A 75 24.39 -2.01 18.02
CA SER A 75 24.43 -3.43 17.63
C SER A 75 23.10 -3.91 17.03
N LEU A 76 21.97 -3.55 17.65
CA LEU A 76 20.64 -3.92 17.15
C LEU A 76 20.32 -3.23 15.83
N GLU A 77 20.72 -1.97 15.65
CA GLU A 77 20.58 -1.25 14.38
C GLU A 77 21.40 -1.92 13.27
N SER A 78 22.62 -2.39 13.58
CA SER A 78 23.44 -3.15 12.64
C SER A 78 22.79 -4.48 12.25
N GLU A 79 22.26 -5.22 13.21
CA GLU A 79 21.53 -6.47 12.96
C GLU A 79 20.27 -6.21 12.11
N LEU A 80 19.50 -5.16 12.42
CA LEU A 80 18.32 -4.77 11.67
C LEU A 80 18.66 -4.44 10.21
N ASN A 81 19.73 -3.66 9.98
CA ASN A 81 20.19 -3.36 8.63
C ASN A 81 20.61 -4.62 7.86
N SER A 82 21.32 -5.54 8.52
CA SER A 82 21.69 -6.82 7.88
C SER A 82 20.47 -7.69 7.55
N VAL A 83 19.43 -7.67 8.39
CA VAL A 83 18.17 -8.36 8.11
C VAL A 83 17.45 -7.71 6.92
N ASN A 84 17.40 -6.38 6.85
CA ASN A 84 16.82 -5.66 5.72
C ASN A 84 17.56 -5.97 4.41
N ASP A 85 18.89 -5.97 4.40
CA ASP A 85 19.68 -6.36 3.22
C ASP A 85 19.36 -7.80 2.77
N ARG A 86 19.10 -8.70 3.73
CA ARG A 86 18.70 -10.09 3.44
C ARG A 86 17.27 -10.17 2.91
N ILE A 87 16.35 -9.35 3.44
CA ILE A 87 14.98 -9.23 2.92
C ILE A 87 15.05 -8.73 1.48
N ASP A 88 15.76 -7.64 1.19
CA ASP A 88 15.95 -7.12 -0.17
C ASP A 88 16.57 -8.16 -1.11
N SER A 89 17.54 -8.93 -0.63
CA SER A 89 18.13 -10.03 -1.39
C SER A 89 17.15 -11.19 -1.63
N LEU A 90 16.26 -11.48 -0.68
CA LEU A 90 15.25 -12.53 -0.80
C LEU A 90 14.09 -12.08 -1.67
N GLU A 91 13.64 -10.84 -1.56
CA GLU A 91 12.66 -10.22 -2.44
C GLU A 91 13.20 -10.19 -3.88
N SER A 92 14.45 -9.77 -4.08
CA SER A 92 15.06 -9.80 -5.42
C SER A 92 15.29 -11.22 -5.96
N ALA A 93 15.44 -12.23 -5.11
CA ALA A 93 15.55 -13.64 -5.52
C ALA A 93 14.20 -14.34 -5.69
N SER A 94 13.16 -13.86 -5.00
CA SER A 94 11.79 -14.40 -4.99
C SER A 94 10.86 -13.69 -5.97
N ASN A 95 11.29 -12.56 -6.55
CA ASN A 95 10.48 -11.77 -7.46
C ASN A 95 10.89 -12.04 -8.91
N PRO A 96 10.07 -12.76 -9.71
CA PRO A 96 10.28 -12.87 -11.15
C PRO A 96 10.09 -11.55 -11.91
N LEU A 97 9.72 -10.46 -11.23
CA LEU A 97 9.32 -9.19 -11.83
C LEU A 97 10.35 -8.07 -11.58
N LYS A 98 11.60 -8.30 -11.97
CA LYS A 98 12.48 -7.22 -12.49
C LYS A 98 12.53 -7.22 -14.02
N ASN A 99 11.50 -7.77 -14.66
CA ASN A 99 11.23 -7.39 -16.03
C ASN A 99 10.74 -5.94 -16.02
N PRO A 100 11.22 -5.08 -16.94
CA PRO A 100 10.66 -3.74 -17.08
C PRO A 100 9.14 -3.87 -17.23
N LYS A 101 8.38 -3.06 -16.47
CA LYS A 101 6.92 -2.97 -16.55
C LYS A 101 6.50 -3.03 -18.04
N PRO A 102 5.74 -4.04 -18.49
CA PRO A 102 5.35 -4.16 -19.89
C PRO A 102 4.70 -2.86 -20.35
N SER A 103 5.02 -2.40 -21.57
CA SER A 103 4.47 -1.14 -22.08
C SER A 103 2.95 -1.23 -22.17
N PRO A 104 2.20 -0.39 -21.43
CA PRO A 104 0.74 -0.45 -21.46
C PRO A 104 0.12 0.18 -22.72
N LYS A 105 0.94 0.79 -23.60
CA LYS A 105 0.48 1.83 -24.55
C LYS A 105 0.52 1.43 -26.02
N SER A 106 1.03 0.23 -26.33
CA SER A 106 1.33 -0.18 -27.71
C SER A 106 0.80 -1.57 -28.00
N LEU A 107 0.47 -1.82 -29.26
CA LEU A 107 0.22 -3.16 -29.79
C LEU A 107 1.54 -3.86 -30.17
N PRO A 108 1.59 -5.20 -30.17
CA PRO A 108 0.54 -6.13 -29.72
C PRO A 108 0.29 -6.02 -28.21
N LEU A 109 -0.89 -6.47 -27.76
CA LEU A 109 -1.21 -6.45 -26.32
C LEU A 109 -0.14 -7.20 -25.52
N SER A 110 0.25 -6.62 -24.38
CA SER A 110 1.05 -7.35 -23.40
C SER A 110 0.14 -8.39 -22.73
N MET A 111 0.37 -9.67 -23.03
CA MET A 111 -0.42 -10.77 -22.50
C MET A 111 0.44 -11.60 -21.54
N VAL A 112 -0.16 -12.08 -20.45
CA VAL A 112 0.45 -13.06 -19.54
C VAL A 112 -0.23 -14.41 -19.69
N SER A 113 0.56 -15.49 -19.61
CA SER A 113 0.06 -16.85 -19.66
C SER A 113 -0.41 -17.29 -18.28
N ILE A 114 -1.70 -17.60 -18.18
CA ILE A 114 -2.36 -18.05 -16.97
C ILE A 114 -2.42 -19.59 -16.98
N PRO A 115 -1.84 -20.27 -15.98
CA PRO A 115 -1.85 -21.73 -15.95
C PRO A 115 -3.26 -22.25 -15.69
N GLY A 116 -3.69 -23.25 -16.47
CA GLY A 116 -4.93 -23.97 -16.19
C GLY A 116 -4.88 -24.66 -14.84
N GLY A 117 -6.03 -24.83 -14.21
CA GLY A 117 -6.13 -25.35 -12.86
C GLY A 117 -7.57 -25.41 -12.37
N THR A 118 -7.73 -25.87 -11.12
CA THR A 118 -9.00 -25.91 -10.43
C THR A 118 -8.96 -24.93 -9.26
N PHE A 119 -9.98 -24.09 -9.12
CA PHE A 119 -10.11 -23.15 -8.01
C PHE A 119 -11.53 -23.14 -7.44
N GLN A 120 -11.68 -22.51 -6.27
CA GLN A 120 -12.98 -22.25 -5.66
C GLN A 120 -13.46 -20.86 -6.12
N MET A 121 -14.52 -20.85 -6.93
CA MET A 121 -15.17 -19.63 -7.40
C MET A 121 -16.26 -19.20 -6.42
N GLY A 122 -16.46 -17.91 -6.26
CA GLY A 122 -17.48 -17.33 -5.37
C GLY A 122 -17.01 -17.05 -3.94
N SER A 123 -17.96 -16.64 -3.10
CA SER A 123 -17.77 -16.28 -1.69
C SER A 123 -19.03 -16.59 -0.88
N ASP A 124 -18.87 -17.26 0.27
CA ASP A 124 -19.95 -17.45 1.25
C ASP A 124 -20.09 -16.25 2.22
N GLU A 125 -19.24 -15.23 2.07
CA GLU A 125 -19.17 -14.05 2.89
C GLU A 125 -19.42 -12.81 2.01
N HIS A 126 -20.69 -12.44 1.79
CA HIS A 126 -21.20 -11.05 1.52
C HIS A 126 -22.53 -11.09 0.77
N TYR A 127 -22.49 -11.42 -0.53
CA TYR A 127 -23.65 -11.32 -1.42
C TYR A 127 -24.20 -12.68 -1.80
N GLU A 128 -25.53 -12.78 -1.89
CA GLU A 128 -26.21 -14.05 -2.20
C GLU A 128 -25.84 -14.59 -3.59
N ASN A 129 -25.57 -13.71 -4.56
CA ASN A 129 -25.17 -14.06 -5.92
C ASN A 129 -23.67 -14.41 -6.06
N GLU A 130 -22.90 -14.39 -4.96
CA GLU A 130 -21.54 -14.93 -4.90
C GLU A 130 -21.52 -16.35 -4.30
N CYS A 131 -22.66 -16.82 -3.79
CA CYS A 131 -22.83 -18.13 -3.18
C CYS A 131 -23.49 -19.14 -4.15
N PRO A 132 -23.25 -20.45 -3.98
CA PRO A 132 -22.28 -21.04 -3.07
C PRO A 132 -20.89 -21.07 -3.70
N VAL A 133 -19.87 -21.11 -2.84
CA VAL A 133 -18.52 -21.45 -3.30
C VAL A 133 -18.53 -22.81 -3.99
N HIS A 134 -18.02 -22.87 -5.22
CA HIS A 134 -18.00 -24.10 -6.03
C HIS A 134 -16.70 -24.26 -6.82
N SER A 135 -16.42 -25.50 -7.25
CA SER A 135 -15.17 -25.83 -7.93
C SER A 135 -15.27 -25.64 -9.44
N VAL A 136 -14.41 -24.80 -10.01
CA VAL A 136 -14.31 -24.58 -11.46
C VAL A 136 -12.93 -25.02 -11.96
N THR A 137 -12.88 -25.68 -13.12
CA THR A 137 -11.63 -26.12 -13.75
C THR A 137 -11.45 -25.43 -15.10
N LEU A 138 -10.33 -24.74 -15.26
CA LEU A 138 -9.99 -23.97 -16.45
C LEU A 138 -8.81 -24.59 -17.20
N SER A 139 -8.88 -24.53 -18.53
CA SER A 139 -7.71 -24.76 -19.39
C SER A 139 -6.76 -23.55 -19.28
N PRO A 140 -5.45 -23.69 -19.60
CA PRO A 140 -4.57 -22.53 -19.66
C PRO A 140 -5.04 -21.55 -20.73
N PHE A 141 -4.91 -20.26 -20.44
CA PHE A 141 -5.28 -19.16 -21.33
C PHE A 141 -4.28 -18.02 -21.22
N ASN A 142 -4.43 -16.98 -22.03
CA ASN A 142 -3.67 -15.74 -21.90
C ASN A 142 -4.63 -14.60 -21.57
N MET A 143 -4.21 -13.67 -20.72
CA MET A 143 -4.97 -12.47 -20.35
C MET A 143 -4.11 -11.23 -20.54
N SER A 144 -4.72 -10.10 -20.90
CA SER A 144 -3.99 -8.84 -20.99
C SER A 144 -3.47 -8.45 -19.62
N VAL A 145 -2.22 -7.97 -19.57
CA VAL A 145 -1.54 -7.55 -18.33
C VAL A 145 -2.26 -6.38 -17.65
N TYR A 146 -2.93 -5.56 -18.45
CA TYR A 146 -3.67 -4.37 -18.04
C TYR A 146 -5.07 -4.40 -18.66
N GLU A 147 -5.95 -3.54 -18.14
CA GLU A 147 -7.10 -3.04 -18.87
C GLU A 147 -6.65 -2.45 -20.23
N VAL A 148 -7.52 -2.49 -21.25
CA VAL A 148 -7.19 -1.92 -22.56
C VAL A 148 -7.05 -0.40 -22.44
N ALA A 149 -5.86 0.13 -22.73
CA ALA A 149 -5.62 1.57 -22.70
C ALA A 149 -6.32 2.28 -23.88
N TYR A 150 -6.72 3.53 -23.68
CA TYR A 150 -7.39 4.32 -24.72
C TYR A 150 -6.58 4.46 -26.02
N SER A 151 -5.25 4.56 -25.92
CA SER A 151 -4.33 4.53 -27.07
C SER A 151 -4.49 3.27 -27.93
N GLN A 152 -4.51 2.09 -27.29
CA GLN A 152 -4.72 0.80 -27.98
C GLN A 152 -6.13 0.70 -28.56
N TRP A 153 -7.14 1.19 -27.82
CA TRP A 153 -8.51 1.23 -28.28
C TRP A 153 -8.65 1.95 -29.62
N ILE A 154 -8.16 3.20 -29.67
CA ILE A 154 -8.25 4.05 -30.86
C ILE A 154 -7.44 3.49 -32.03
N GLU A 155 -6.28 2.88 -31.80
CA GLU A 155 -5.48 2.28 -32.85
C GLU A 155 -6.23 1.17 -33.60
N VAL A 156 -6.76 0.18 -32.87
CA VAL A 156 -7.53 -0.93 -33.46
C VAL A 156 -8.84 -0.43 -34.06
N ARG A 157 -9.50 0.53 -33.40
CA ARG A 157 -10.76 1.10 -33.89
C ARG A 157 -10.59 1.78 -35.24
N ASN A 158 -9.56 2.61 -35.39
CA ASN A 158 -9.22 3.26 -36.67
C ASN A 158 -8.90 2.23 -37.77
N TRP A 159 -8.20 1.15 -37.41
CA TRP A 159 -7.99 0.03 -38.33
C TRP A 159 -9.32 -0.62 -38.70
N GLY A 160 -10.19 -0.89 -37.72
CA GLY A 160 -11.50 -1.49 -37.92
C GLY A 160 -12.40 -0.69 -38.85
N ASP A 161 -12.48 0.64 -38.66
CA ASP A 161 -13.25 1.55 -39.52
C ASP A 161 -12.80 1.47 -40.99
N SER A 162 -11.51 1.22 -41.22
CA SER A 162 -10.93 1.05 -42.55
C SER A 162 -11.09 -0.37 -43.11
N ASN A 163 -11.49 -1.34 -42.28
CA ASN A 163 -11.56 -2.77 -42.61
C ASN A 163 -12.95 -3.39 -42.37
N GLY A 164 -14.00 -2.56 -42.42
CA GLY A 164 -15.40 -3.02 -42.43
C GLY A 164 -16.00 -3.29 -41.05
N TYR A 165 -15.37 -2.81 -39.98
CA TYR A 165 -16.01 -2.73 -38.67
C TYR A 165 -16.77 -1.41 -38.53
N SER A 166 -17.85 -1.43 -37.76
CA SER A 166 -18.62 -0.24 -37.40
C SER A 166 -18.96 -0.28 -35.92
N PHE A 167 -18.27 0.57 -35.16
CA PHE A 167 -18.45 0.74 -33.72
C PHE A 167 -19.60 1.70 -33.42
N ASN A 168 -20.34 1.44 -32.34
CA ASN A 168 -21.52 2.22 -31.96
C ASN A 168 -21.16 3.51 -31.19
N MET A 169 -20.08 3.45 -30.39
CA MET A 169 -19.62 4.53 -29.52
C MET A 169 -18.13 4.81 -29.71
N PRO A 170 -17.69 6.08 -29.52
CA PRO A 170 -16.28 6.44 -29.62
C PRO A 170 -15.36 5.67 -28.68
N GLY A 171 -15.88 5.27 -27.53
CA GLY A 171 -15.09 4.89 -26.35
C GLY A 171 -14.55 6.14 -25.67
N ASP A 172 -14.53 6.11 -24.34
CA ASP A 172 -14.13 7.24 -23.52
C ASP A 172 -12.74 7.00 -22.91
N MET A 173 -11.98 8.08 -22.73
CA MET A 173 -10.62 8.03 -22.20
C MET A 173 -10.67 8.09 -20.67
N GLY A 174 -10.83 6.94 -20.01
CA GLY A 174 -11.26 6.89 -18.62
C GLY A 174 -12.76 7.18 -18.48
N SER A 175 -13.20 7.57 -17.29
CA SER A 175 -14.64 7.84 -17.03
C SER A 175 -14.98 9.33 -17.24
N GLU A 176 -15.81 9.67 -18.23
CA GLU A 176 -16.24 11.06 -18.51
C GLU A 176 -17.00 11.74 -17.35
N ASP A 177 -17.55 10.96 -16.42
CA ASP A 177 -18.39 11.47 -15.33
C ASP A 177 -17.61 12.14 -14.17
N TYR A 178 -16.28 12.05 -14.16
CA TYR A 178 -15.44 12.62 -13.09
C TYR A 178 -14.61 13.81 -13.56
N SER A 179 -15.15 15.01 -13.33
CA SER A 179 -14.59 16.31 -13.77
C SER A 179 -13.36 16.82 -12.98
N GLY A 180 -12.64 15.97 -12.26
CA GLY A 180 -11.53 16.36 -11.39
C GLY A 180 -10.13 15.99 -11.87
N GLY A 181 -9.99 14.92 -12.67
CA GLY A 181 -8.69 14.35 -13.07
C GLY A 181 -8.20 14.79 -14.46
N THR A 182 -6.89 14.69 -14.69
CA THR A 182 -6.31 14.78 -16.04
C THR A 182 -6.29 13.39 -16.66
N GLN A 183 -7.24 13.11 -17.55
CA GLN A 183 -7.27 11.87 -18.32
C GLN A 183 -6.32 11.97 -19.53
N ASP A 184 -5.60 10.88 -19.82
CA ASP A 184 -4.69 10.76 -20.95
C ASP A 184 -4.82 9.39 -21.64
N GLU A 185 -4.12 9.22 -22.77
CA GLU A 185 -4.20 8.03 -23.63
C GLU A 185 -3.75 6.70 -22.96
N ASN A 186 -3.26 6.77 -21.72
CA ASN A 186 -2.79 5.63 -20.93
C ASN A 186 -3.81 5.16 -19.89
N HIS A 187 -4.91 5.90 -19.75
CA HIS A 187 -6.06 5.50 -18.95
C HIS A 187 -6.83 4.38 -19.68
N PRO A 188 -7.55 3.53 -18.94
CA PRO A 188 -8.39 2.51 -19.57
C PRO A 188 -9.46 3.15 -20.44
N VAL A 189 -9.82 2.50 -21.54
CA VAL A 189 -11.04 2.87 -22.27
C VAL A 189 -12.26 2.43 -21.48
N THR A 190 -13.28 3.27 -21.38
CA THR A 190 -14.62 2.82 -20.97
C THR A 190 -15.57 2.84 -22.17
N THR A 191 -16.35 1.77 -22.33
CA THR A 191 -17.25 1.60 -23.48
C THR A 191 -18.31 0.54 -23.19
N MET A 192 -19.21 0.32 -24.14
CA MET A 192 -20.26 -0.70 -24.06
C MET A 192 -19.74 -2.09 -24.47
N TRP A 193 -20.40 -3.13 -23.94
CA TRP A 193 -20.05 -4.53 -24.18
C TRP A 193 -19.96 -4.88 -25.69
N TYR A 194 -20.95 -4.46 -26.49
CA TYR A 194 -20.98 -4.78 -27.93
C TYR A 194 -19.77 -4.25 -28.69
N ASP A 195 -19.31 -3.05 -28.37
CA ASP A 195 -18.13 -2.47 -29.01
C ASP A 195 -16.85 -3.15 -28.53
N THR A 196 -16.83 -3.66 -27.29
CA THR A 196 -15.71 -4.45 -26.76
C THR A 196 -15.55 -5.76 -27.52
N VAL A 197 -16.65 -6.46 -27.80
CA VAL A 197 -16.67 -7.69 -28.60
C VAL A 197 -16.25 -7.43 -30.06
N LEU A 198 -16.74 -6.34 -30.66
CA LEU A 198 -16.29 -5.90 -31.98
C LEU A 198 -14.79 -5.62 -32.00
N TRP A 199 -14.29 -4.96 -30.96
CA TRP A 199 -12.88 -4.63 -30.82
C TRP A 199 -11.99 -5.87 -30.72
N CYS A 200 -12.42 -6.90 -29.96
CA CYS A 200 -11.72 -8.19 -29.90
C CYS A 200 -11.59 -8.84 -31.28
N ASN A 201 -12.67 -8.87 -32.06
CA ASN A 201 -12.64 -9.38 -33.42
C ASN A 201 -11.74 -8.52 -34.33
N ALA A 202 -11.84 -7.20 -34.25
CA ALA A 202 -11.02 -6.28 -35.04
C ALA A 202 -9.53 -6.45 -34.73
N LEU A 203 -9.14 -6.52 -33.46
CA LEU A 203 -7.75 -6.78 -33.06
C LEU A 203 -7.29 -8.15 -33.56
N SER A 204 -8.15 -9.17 -33.48
CA SER A 204 -7.84 -10.51 -33.98
C SER A 204 -7.48 -10.46 -35.47
N GLU A 205 -8.32 -9.84 -36.30
CA GLU A 205 -8.06 -9.74 -37.74
C GLU A 205 -6.87 -8.81 -38.05
N MET A 206 -6.70 -7.71 -37.30
CA MET A 206 -5.57 -6.80 -37.43
C MET A 206 -4.22 -7.51 -37.22
N GLU A 207 -4.18 -8.48 -36.29
CA GLU A 207 -3.00 -9.32 -36.03
C GLU A 207 -2.97 -10.63 -36.84
N GLY A 208 -3.93 -10.85 -37.75
CA GLY A 208 -3.99 -12.05 -38.59
C GLY A 208 -4.42 -13.33 -37.86
N ARG A 209 -5.14 -13.20 -36.74
CA ARG A 209 -5.73 -14.29 -35.94
C ARG A 209 -7.17 -14.56 -36.36
N THR A 210 -7.70 -15.72 -35.95
CA THR A 210 -9.08 -16.10 -36.19
C THR A 210 -10.03 -15.35 -35.23
N PRO A 211 -11.07 -14.66 -35.71
CA PRO A 211 -12.07 -14.02 -34.84
C PRO A 211 -12.81 -15.02 -33.95
N CYS A 212 -13.22 -14.58 -32.76
CA CYS A 212 -13.96 -15.40 -31.81
C CYS A 212 -15.48 -15.28 -31.98
N TYR A 213 -15.99 -14.11 -32.40
CA TYR A 213 -17.42 -13.81 -32.35
C TYR A 213 -18.08 -13.77 -33.73
N TYR A 214 -19.19 -14.47 -33.89
CA TYR A 214 -19.91 -14.61 -35.17
C TYR A 214 -21.39 -14.26 -35.01
N THR A 215 -22.07 -14.01 -36.13
CA THR A 215 -23.49 -13.60 -36.15
C THR A 215 -24.46 -14.78 -36.09
N SER A 216 -23.97 -16.03 -36.08
CA SER A 216 -24.78 -17.24 -36.04
C SER A 216 -23.96 -18.47 -35.60
N ALA A 217 -24.65 -19.55 -35.23
CA ALA A 217 -24.05 -20.81 -34.77
C ALA A 217 -23.23 -21.54 -35.85
N ASP A 218 -23.48 -21.26 -37.13
CA ASP A 218 -22.65 -21.81 -38.22
C ASP A 218 -21.25 -21.19 -38.29
N ARG A 219 -21.03 -20.07 -37.58
CA ARG A 219 -19.78 -19.34 -37.49
C ARG A 219 -19.19 -19.02 -38.87
N TYR A 220 -20.06 -18.67 -39.82
CA TYR A 220 -19.67 -18.27 -41.18
C TYR A 220 -19.41 -16.76 -41.28
N GLU A 221 -20.33 -15.92 -40.77
CA GLU A 221 -20.21 -14.47 -40.79
C GLU A 221 -19.64 -13.93 -39.48
N VAL A 222 -18.45 -13.30 -39.55
CA VAL A 222 -17.82 -12.65 -38.40
C VAL A 222 -18.62 -11.42 -38.00
N TYR A 223 -18.81 -11.24 -36.69
CA TYR A 223 -19.49 -10.08 -36.14
C TYR A 223 -18.60 -8.82 -36.26
N ARG A 224 -19.03 -7.86 -37.10
CA ARG A 224 -18.30 -6.61 -37.39
C ARG A 224 -19.11 -5.33 -37.19
N SER A 225 -20.42 -5.41 -36.93
CA SER A 225 -21.26 -4.24 -36.70
C SER A 225 -22.56 -4.55 -35.98
N GLY A 226 -23.15 -3.52 -35.37
CA GLY A 226 -24.47 -3.56 -34.75
C GLY A 226 -24.42 -3.89 -33.25
N THR A 227 -25.57 -4.33 -32.74
CA THR A 227 -25.79 -4.75 -31.35
C THR A 227 -26.52 -6.10 -31.38
N ILE A 228 -25.77 -7.17 -31.58
CA ILE A 228 -26.31 -8.53 -31.66
C ILE A 228 -26.06 -9.24 -30.33
N ASP A 229 -27.10 -9.83 -29.77
CA ASP A 229 -27.02 -10.72 -28.61
C ASP A 229 -26.39 -12.07 -29.03
N ILE A 230 -25.06 -12.11 -29.10
CA ILE A 230 -24.30 -13.29 -29.49
C ILE A 230 -24.52 -14.42 -28.48
N GLN A 231 -24.82 -15.61 -28.98
CA GLN A 231 -25.04 -16.79 -28.16
C GLN A 231 -23.75 -17.61 -27.99
N ASN A 232 -23.67 -18.42 -26.93
CA ASN A 232 -22.48 -19.22 -26.61
C ASN A 232 -22.00 -20.14 -27.76
N ASP A 233 -22.92 -20.68 -28.55
CA ASP A 233 -22.61 -21.55 -29.69
C ASP A 233 -22.19 -20.77 -30.95
N TRP A 234 -22.28 -19.44 -30.93
CA TRP A 234 -21.80 -18.55 -31.99
C TRP A 234 -20.37 -18.08 -31.72
N VAL A 235 -19.85 -18.34 -30.52
CA VAL A 235 -18.45 -18.09 -30.17
C VAL A 235 -17.61 -19.28 -30.62
N LYS A 236 -16.51 -18.98 -31.30
CA LYS A 236 -15.48 -19.94 -31.68
C LYS A 236 -14.42 -20.01 -30.59
N TRP A 237 -14.77 -20.70 -29.50
CA TRP A 237 -13.93 -20.83 -28.30
C TRP A 237 -12.52 -21.37 -28.55
N GLU A 238 -12.35 -22.17 -29.62
CA GLU A 238 -11.08 -22.75 -30.03
C GLU A 238 -10.24 -21.84 -30.96
N ALA A 239 -10.72 -20.65 -31.28
CA ALA A 239 -9.99 -19.67 -32.09
C ALA A 239 -8.75 -19.16 -31.34
N ASP A 240 -7.75 -18.73 -32.11
CA ASP A 240 -6.51 -18.13 -31.61
C ASP A 240 -6.57 -16.60 -31.51
N GLY A 241 -7.76 -16.03 -31.69
CA GLY A 241 -8.05 -14.60 -31.55
C GLY A 241 -8.32 -14.17 -30.12
N TYR A 242 -8.63 -12.89 -29.99
CA TYR A 242 -8.97 -12.24 -28.73
C TYR A 242 -10.46 -12.36 -28.45
N ARG A 243 -10.81 -12.43 -27.18
CA ARG A 243 -12.18 -12.43 -26.65
C ARG A 243 -12.17 -11.84 -25.26
N LEU A 244 -13.35 -11.48 -24.76
CA LEU A 244 -13.57 -11.25 -23.34
C LEU A 244 -13.25 -12.52 -22.53
N PRO A 245 -12.70 -12.38 -21.31
CA PRO A 245 -12.62 -13.51 -20.39
C PRO A 245 -14.03 -13.95 -20.00
N THR A 246 -14.20 -15.23 -19.69
CA THR A 246 -15.35 -15.66 -18.87
C THR A 246 -15.21 -15.12 -17.46
N GLU A 247 -16.30 -14.99 -16.72
CA GLU A 247 -16.29 -14.57 -15.31
C GLU A 247 -15.38 -15.48 -14.48
N ALA A 248 -15.45 -16.80 -14.71
CA ALA A 248 -14.56 -17.76 -14.07
C ALA A 248 -13.08 -17.53 -14.41
N GLU A 249 -12.74 -17.23 -15.66
CA GLU A 249 -11.36 -16.89 -16.05
C GLU A 249 -10.89 -15.60 -15.37
N TRP A 250 -11.77 -14.58 -15.30
CA TRP A 250 -11.48 -13.31 -14.66
C TRP A 250 -11.27 -13.47 -13.15
N GLU A 251 -12.14 -14.19 -12.44
CA GLU A 251 -11.99 -14.40 -10.99
C GLU A 251 -10.76 -15.24 -10.67
N TYR A 252 -10.51 -16.31 -11.44
CA TYR A 252 -9.31 -17.13 -11.27
C TYR A 252 -8.03 -16.30 -11.45
N ALA A 253 -8.00 -15.48 -12.50
CA ALA A 253 -6.92 -14.54 -12.80
C ALA A 253 -6.75 -13.48 -11.72
N CYS A 254 -7.85 -12.93 -11.20
CA CYS A 254 -7.87 -11.94 -10.13
C CYS A 254 -7.26 -12.52 -8.85
N ARG A 255 -7.70 -13.73 -8.45
CA ARG A 255 -7.21 -14.42 -7.25
C ARG A 255 -5.74 -14.81 -7.34
N ALA A 256 -5.24 -15.23 -8.50
CA ALA A 256 -3.84 -15.59 -8.72
C ALA A 256 -3.24 -16.46 -7.59
N ASN A 257 -3.91 -17.59 -7.30
CA ASN A 257 -3.64 -18.54 -6.21
C ASN A 257 -3.89 -18.07 -4.77
N THR A 258 -4.42 -16.86 -4.55
CA THR A 258 -4.81 -16.42 -3.21
C THR A 258 -6.19 -16.94 -2.82
N THR A 259 -6.39 -17.14 -1.52
CA THR A 259 -7.69 -17.51 -0.93
C THR A 259 -8.21 -16.40 0.01
N THR A 260 -7.53 -15.26 0.03
CA THR A 260 -7.91 -14.09 0.80
C THR A 260 -9.00 -13.31 0.08
N LYS A 261 -9.60 -12.33 0.78
CA LYS A 261 -10.66 -11.48 0.20
C LYS A 261 -10.20 -10.72 -1.04
N TYR A 262 -8.95 -10.24 -1.02
CA TYR A 262 -8.28 -9.57 -2.12
C TYR A 262 -6.99 -10.31 -2.43
N ASN A 263 -6.47 -10.19 -3.66
CA ASN A 263 -5.20 -10.81 -4.05
C ASN A 263 -3.98 -10.22 -3.34
N LEU A 264 -4.12 -9.03 -2.73
CA LEU A 264 -3.13 -8.38 -1.88
C LEU A 264 -3.31 -8.67 -0.37
N GLY A 265 -4.37 -9.39 0.01
CA GLY A 265 -4.63 -9.75 1.40
C GLY A 265 -6.09 -9.58 1.82
N ILE A 266 -6.32 -9.26 3.10
CA ILE A 266 -7.67 -9.12 3.67
C ILE A 266 -8.18 -7.68 3.70
N TYR A 267 -7.31 -6.70 3.44
CA TYR A 267 -7.62 -5.28 3.37
C TYR A 267 -7.00 -4.68 2.11
N LEU A 268 -7.67 -3.69 1.53
CA LEU A 268 -7.14 -2.81 0.49
C LEU A 268 -7.27 -1.37 0.96
N ASP A 269 -6.27 -0.54 0.64
CA ASP A 269 -6.37 0.92 0.76
C ASP A 269 -6.05 1.64 -0.56
N SER A 270 -6.14 2.97 -0.58
CA SER A 270 -5.97 3.80 -1.79
C SER A 270 -4.56 3.75 -2.40
N ASN A 271 -3.57 3.15 -1.70
CA ASN A 271 -2.24 2.88 -2.26
C ASN A 271 -2.20 1.55 -3.04
N ASP A 272 -3.17 0.67 -2.84
CA ASP A 272 -3.20 -0.68 -3.40
C ASP A 272 -4.05 -0.78 -4.69
N ALA A 273 -5.11 0.01 -4.78
CA ALA A 273 -5.98 0.08 -5.96
C ALA A 273 -6.75 1.40 -6.01
N ASN A 274 -7.27 1.76 -7.19
CA ASN A 274 -8.17 2.91 -7.36
C ASN A 274 -9.63 2.47 -7.15
N PHE A 275 -10.18 2.60 -5.95
CA PHE A 275 -11.56 2.21 -5.66
C PHE A 275 -12.28 3.22 -4.77
N GLY A 276 -13.61 3.21 -4.81
CA GLY A 276 -14.43 4.22 -4.15
C GLY A 276 -14.53 5.53 -4.96
N ALA A 277 -15.30 6.49 -4.46
CA ALA A 277 -15.48 7.79 -5.11
C ALA A 277 -14.24 8.67 -4.90
N HIS A 278 -13.10 8.30 -5.49
CA HIS A 278 -11.96 9.19 -5.57
C HIS A 278 -12.30 10.36 -6.50
N GLU A 279 -12.05 11.59 -6.02
CA GLU A 279 -12.46 12.86 -6.65
C GLU A 279 -11.84 13.11 -8.04
N ASN A 280 -10.99 12.20 -8.55
CA ASN A 280 -10.13 12.41 -9.72
C ASN A 280 -10.34 11.39 -10.85
N GLY A 281 -11.31 10.48 -10.78
CA GLY A 281 -11.61 9.50 -11.83
C GLY A 281 -10.63 8.33 -11.91
N THR A 282 -10.49 7.75 -13.10
CA THR A 282 -9.57 6.63 -13.40
C THR A 282 -8.09 7.05 -13.30
N THR A 283 -7.18 6.08 -13.24
CA THR A 283 -5.72 6.28 -13.28
C THR A 283 -5.12 5.68 -14.55
N PRO A 284 -3.89 6.06 -14.95
CA PRO A 284 -3.17 5.31 -16.00
C PRO A 284 -3.03 3.84 -15.61
N VAL A 285 -3.18 2.93 -16.58
CA VAL A 285 -3.17 1.49 -16.28
C VAL A 285 -1.83 1.02 -15.69
N GLY A 286 -1.93 0.10 -14.74
CA GLY A 286 -0.84 -0.43 -13.94
C GLY A 286 -0.22 0.58 -12.98
N SER A 287 -0.96 1.58 -12.54
CA SER A 287 -0.47 2.54 -11.52
C SER A 287 -0.22 1.87 -10.17
N TYR A 288 -0.87 0.73 -9.92
CA TYR A 288 -0.80 -0.03 -8.68
C TYR A 288 0.06 -1.29 -8.81
N VAL A 289 0.23 -2.03 -7.71
CA VAL A 289 0.99 -3.29 -7.73
C VAL A 289 0.20 -4.39 -8.43
N PRO A 290 0.86 -5.28 -9.19
CA PRO A 290 0.18 -6.42 -9.79
C PRO A 290 -0.04 -7.53 -8.76
N ASN A 291 -0.95 -8.46 -9.09
CA ASN A 291 -1.09 -9.71 -8.35
C ASN A 291 0.06 -10.70 -8.63
N ASN A 292 0.01 -11.89 -8.02
CA ASN A 292 1.05 -12.94 -8.16
C ASN A 292 1.28 -13.43 -9.60
N TRP A 293 0.38 -13.14 -10.54
CA TRP A 293 0.52 -13.48 -11.96
C TRP A 293 0.90 -12.29 -12.83
N GLY A 294 1.19 -11.12 -12.23
CA GLY A 294 1.60 -9.95 -12.99
C GLY A 294 0.45 -9.20 -13.65
N LEU A 295 -0.81 -9.45 -13.25
CA LEU A 295 -1.98 -8.71 -13.70
C LEU A 295 -2.21 -7.50 -12.80
N TYR A 296 -2.49 -6.36 -13.41
CA TYR A 296 -2.69 -5.09 -12.73
C TYR A 296 -4.17 -4.72 -12.64
N ASP A 297 -4.50 -3.83 -11.71
CA ASP A 297 -5.81 -3.16 -11.60
C ASP A 297 -7.02 -4.08 -11.33
N MET A 298 -6.82 -5.38 -11.08
CA MET A 298 -7.87 -6.40 -10.79
C MET A 298 -8.83 -6.09 -9.61
N HIS A 299 -8.57 -5.02 -8.84
CA HIS A 299 -9.38 -4.59 -7.69
C HIS A 299 -9.83 -3.12 -7.77
N GLY A 300 -9.76 -2.47 -8.92
CA GLY A 300 -10.20 -1.09 -9.06
C GLY A 300 -10.03 -0.53 -10.47
N ASN A 301 -9.97 0.79 -10.57
CA ASN A 301 -9.85 1.58 -11.79
C ASN A 301 -11.13 1.56 -12.66
N VAL A 302 -11.42 0.50 -13.41
CA VAL A 302 -12.73 0.32 -14.07
C VAL A 302 -13.31 -1.08 -13.86
N SER A 303 -14.64 -1.21 -13.91
CA SER A 303 -15.27 -2.53 -14.01
C SER A 303 -15.00 -3.12 -15.40
N GLU A 304 -14.60 -4.39 -15.43
CA GLU A 304 -14.21 -5.08 -16.65
C GLU A 304 -15.34 -5.97 -17.19
N TRP A 305 -15.65 -5.83 -18.48
CA TRP A 305 -16.65 -6.70 -19.12
C TRP A 305 -16.16 -8.14 -19.20
N CYS A 306 -16.96 -9.07 -18.66
CA CYS A 306 -16.83 -10.49 -18.92
C CYS A 306 -17.75 -10.93 -20.06
N TRP A 307 -17.51 -12.13 -20.58
CA TRP A 307 -18.37 -12.75 -21.58
C TRP A 307 -19.75 -13.12 -21.01
N ASP A 308 -19.78 -13.64 -19.79
CA ASP A 308 -20.97 -14.17 -19.15
C ASP A 308 -22.04 -13.08 -18.99
N TRP A 309 -23.28 -13.45 -19.29
CA TRP A 309 -24.43 -12.63 -18.94
C TRP A 309 -24.67 -12.75 -17.44
N TYR A 310 -25.15 -11.66 -16.82
CA TYR A 310 -25.56 -11.69 -15.44
C TYR A 310 -26.61 -12.80 -15.20
N ASP A 311 -26.32 -13.67 -14.25
CA ASP A 311 -27.23 -14.68 -13.70
C ASP A 311 -27.20 -14.58 -12.17
N GLU A 312 -28.37 -14.61 -11.52
CA GLU A 312 -28.47 -14.53 -10.06
C GLU A 312 -27.99 -15.81 -9.38
N GLU A 313 -27.93 -16.94 -10.11
CA GLU A 313 -27.66 -18.28 -9.56
C GLU A 313 -26.35 -18.93 -10.06
N TYR A 314 -25.39 -18.15 -10.57
CA TYR A 314 -24.16 -18.68 -11.20
C TYR A 314 -23.41 -19.75 -10.37
#